data_AF-A0A2H9NVR0-F1
#
_entry.id   AF-A0A2H9NVR0-F1
#
_cell.length_a   1.000
_cell.length_b   1.000
_cell.length_c   1.000
_cell.angle_alpha   90.00
_cell.angle_beta   90.00
_cell.angle_gamma   90.00
#
_symmetry.space_group_name_H-M   'P 1'
#
loop_
_entity.id
_entity.type
_entity.pdbx_description
1 polymer ?
#
loop_
_entity_poly.entity_id
_entity_poly.type
_entity_poly.pdbx_seq_one_letter_code
_entity_poly.pdbx_strand_id
1 'polypeptide(L)'
;FYRNLAHRNLFEKKFKNPESMKKGFFGKLWGGLMFLVRYLVIFPVISFLWFLILAGFLLFLSKSHDVSQIFLMSMTIIAASRITAYYNEDLSKDVAKLIPFALLGVFIVDPTYFSWETTLEKFYSVPSFIPLIVQYLLSIVVLEFVIRIVYNLRNALFLKSSKKEKGD
;
A
#
# COMPACT_ATOMS: atom_id res chain seq x y z
N PHE A 1 -2.10 -12.54 4.05
CA PHE A 1 -1.89 -11.76 2.81
C PHE A 1 -2.89 -10.62 2.71
N TYR A 2 -4.17 -10.93 2.53
CA TYR A 2 -5.20 -9.94 2.24
C TYR A 2 -5.61 -8.98 3.33
N ARG A 3 -5.76 -9.52 4.53
CA ARG A 3 -6.38 -8.80 5.63
C ARG A 3 -5.58 -7.56 6.02
N ASN A 4 -4.26 -7.55 5.82
CA ASN A 4 -3.44 -6.39 6.18
C ASN A 4 -3.25 -5.37 5.04
N LEU A 5 -3.37 -5.79 3.78
CA LEU A 5 -3.27 -4.89 2.61
C LEU A 5 -4.58 -4.13 2.35
N ALA A 6 -5.71 -4.80 2.59
CA ALA A 6 -7.03 -4.26 2.25
C ALA A 6 -7.62 -3.35 3.33
N HIS A 7 -7.21 -3.49 4.60
CA HIS A 7 -7.71 -2.60 5.65
C HIS A 7 -7.12 -1.20 5.47
N ARG A 8 -8.00 -0.21 5.28
CA ARG A 8 -7.66 1.23 5.24
C ARG A 8 -6.95 1.67 6.52
N ASN A 9 -7.37 1.11 7.67
CA ASN A 9 -6.80 1.32 8.99
C ASN A 9 -6.56 -0.05 9.66
N LEU A 10 -5.30 -0.46 9.83
CA LEU A 10 -4.92 -1.69 10.53
C LEU A 10 -5.32 -1.68 12.02
N PHE A 11 -5.65 -0.50 12.57
CA PHE A 11 -5.90 -0.29 14.00
C PHE A 11 -7.26 0.38 14.30
N GLU A 12 -8.31 0.14 13.50
CA GLU A 12 -9.62 0.74 13.76
C GLU A 12 -10.43 0.03 14.89
N LYS A 13 -9.98 -1.13 15.39
CA LYS A 13 -10.69 -1.83 16.47
C LYS A 13 -10.22 -1.41 17.88
N LYS A 14 -11.04 -0.55 18.49
CA LYS A 14 -11.12 -0.16 19.92
C LYS A 14 -9.90 0.56 20.49
N PHE A 15 -9.74 1.84 20.18
CA PHE A 15 -9.24 2.76 21.19
C PHE A 15 -10.43 3.36 21.95
N LYS A 16 -10.74 2.71 23.07
CA LYS A 16 -11.59 3.24 24.13
C LYS A 16 -11.07 4.63 24.49
N ASN A 17 -11.97 5.61 24.51
CA ASN A 17 -11.78 7.01 24.88
C ASN A 17 -10.48 7.31 25.66
N PRO A 18 -9.57 8.15 25.14
CA PRO A 18 -8.60 8.84 25.96
C PRO A 18 -9.30 10.01 26.66
N GLU A 19 -10.21 9.71 27.59
CA GLU A 19 -10.87 10.69 28.47
C GLU A 19 -9.89 11.32 29.49
N SER A 20 -8.60 11.01 29.43
CA SER A 20 -7.66 11.44 30.47
C SER A 20 -6.26 11.77 29.96
N MET A 21 -6.10 12.75 29.07
CA MET A 21 -4.82 13.49 29.08
C MET A 21 -4.88 14.93 28.56
N LYS A 22 -4.97 15.84 29.54
CA LYS A 22 -4.53 17.24 29.59
C LYS A 22 -4.98 18.18 28.45
N LYS A 23 -5.92 19.06 28.82
CA LYS A 23 -6.29 20.31 28.14
C LYS A 23 -5.04 21.17 27.84
N GLY A 24 -4.49 21.06 26.63
CA GLY A 24 -3.43 21.95 26.15
C GLY A 24 -3.18 21.77 24.65
N PHE A 25 -3.00 22.88 23.93
CA PHE A 25 -2.72 22.89 22.48
C PHE A 25 -1.51 22.02 22.11
N PHE A 26 -0.45 22.05 22.94
CA PHE A 26 0.74 21.21 22.80
C PHE A 26 0.48 19.71 23.03
N GLY A 27 -0.40 19.34 23.97
CA GLY A 27 -0.76 17.94 24.21
C GLY A 27 -1.56 17.34 23.05
N LYS A 28 -2.44 18.15 22.45
CA LYS A 28 -3.19 17.76 21.23
C LYS A 28 -2.28 17.67 20.00
N LEU A 29 -1.31 18.59 19.85
CA LEU A 29 -0.32 18.55 18.78
C LEU A 29 0.59 17.33 18.88
N TRP A 30 1.12 17.03 20.07
CA TRP A 30 2.01 15.87 20.27
C TRP A 30 1.28 14.54 20.05
N GLY A 31 0.05 14.41 20.57
CA GLY A 31 -0.80 13.24 20.31
C GLY A 31 -1.16 13.09 18.82
N GLY A 32 -1.42 14.20 18.14
CA GLY A 32 -1.64 14.23 16.69
C GLY A 32 -0.39 13.85 15.90
N LEU A 33 0.79 14.30 16.31
CA LEU A 33 2.07 13.99 15.68
C LEU A 33 2.43 12.50 15.81
N MET A 34 2.24 11.92 17.00
CA MET A 34 2.43 10.48 17.22
C MET A 34 1.47 9.63 16.38
N PHE A 35 0.22 10.08 16.25
CA PHE A 35 -0.76 9.43 15.38
C PHE A 35 -0.37 9.55 13.90
N LEU A 36 0.09 10.73 13.47
CA LEU A 36 0.60 10.99 12.13
C LEU A 36 1.79 10.11 11.80
N VAL A 37 2.84 10.08 12.62
CA VAL A 37 4.03 9.25 12.37
C VAL A 37 3.64 7.77 12.29
N ARG A 38 2.80 7.29 13.22
CA ARG A 38 2.37 5.89 13.24
C ARG A 38 1.60 5.51 11.98
N TYR A 39 0.70 6.36 11.49
CA TYR A 39 -0.10 6.05 10.30
C TYR A 39 0.60 6.37 8.98
N LEU A 40 1.41 7.44 8.94
CA LEU A 40 2.06 7.95 7.73
C LEU A 40 3.33 7.16 7.40
N VAL A 41 3.99 6.54 8.37
CA VAL A 41 5.20 5.74 8.13
C VAL A 41 4.89 4.25 8.02
N ILE A 42 4.05 3.69 8.92
CA ILE A 42 3.80 2.24 8.94
C ILE A 42 3.11 1.77 7.65
N PHE A 43 2.16 2.54 7.13
CA PHE A 43 1.42 2.14 5.93
C PHE A 43 2.28 2.08 4.66
N PRO A 44 3.09 3.11 4.34
CA PRO A 44 4.03 3.02 3.23
C PRO A 44 5.05 1.89 3.40
N VAL A 45 5.57 1.68 4.61
CA VAL A 45 6.53 0.59 4.88
C VAL A 45 5.88 -0.77 4.64
N ILE A 46 4.66 -1.01 5.13
CA ILE A 46 3.95 -2.27 4.87
C ILE A 46 3.69 -2.45 3.38
N SER A 47 3.22 -1.40 2.70
CA SER A 47 2.95 -1.45 1.25
C SER A 47 4.23 -1.72 0.45
N PHE A 48 5.34 -1.15 0.89
CA PHE A 48 6.66 -1.36 0.31
C PHE A 48 7.18 -2.79 0.53
N LEU A 49 6.98 -3.37 1.73
CA LEU A 49 7.28 -4.78 1.96
C LEU A 49 6.49 -5.69 1.03
N TRP A 50 5.20 -5.40 0.79
CA TRP A 50 4.39 -6.15 -0.17
C TRP A 50 4.85 -5.97 -1.61
N PHE A 51 5.26 -4.76 -1.98
CA PHE A 51 5.92 -4.50 -3.25
C PHE A 51 7.16 -5.39 -3.44
N LEU A 52 8.05 -5.48 -2.44
CA LEU A 52 9.24 -6.33 -2.51
C LEU A 52 8.90 -7.81 -2.65
N ILE A 53 7.88 -8.28 -1.91
CA ILE A 53 7.41 -9.68 -2.01
C ILE A 53 6.89 -9.96 -3.42
N LEU A 54 6.06 -9.09 -3.97
CA LEU A 54 5.51 -9.24 -5.32
C LEU A 54 6.60 -9.16 -6.39
N ALA A 55 7.50 -8.18 -6.27
CA ALA A 55 8.63 -8.03 -7.17
C ALA A 55 9.55 -9.24 -7.11
N GLY A 56 9.79 -9.81 -5.93
CA GLY A 56 10.55 -11.05 -5.77
C GLY A 56 9.90 -12.23 -6.48
N PHE A 57 8.57 -12.41 -6.33
CA PHE A 57 7.85 -13.45 -7.07
C PHE A 57 7.89 -13.23 -8.59
N LEU A 58 7.74 -11.98 -9.05
CA LEU A 58 7.80 -11.67 -10.48
C LEU A 58 9.22 -11.77 -11.05
N LEU A 59 10.26 -11.48 -10.27
CA LEU A 59 11.65 -11.73 -10.65
C LEU A 59 11.92 -13.23 -10.82
N PHE A 60 11.33 -14.04 -9.94
CA PHE A 60 11.39 -15.49 -10.03
C PHE A 60 10.62 -16.05 -11.23
N LEU A 61 9.49 -15.42 -11.61
CA LEU A 61 8.68 -15.84 -12.75
C LEU A 61 9.22 -15.34 -14.09
N SER A 62 9.77 -14.13 -14.15
CA SER A 62 10.00 -13.45 -15.42
C SER A 62 11.29 -13.91 -16.07
N LYS A 63 11.18 -14.51 -17.25
CA LYS A 63 12.33 -14.80 -18.12
C LYS A 63 12.66 -13.61 -19.04
N SER A 64 11.64 -13.01 -19.65
CA SER A 64 11.77 -12.02 -20.74
C SER A 64 11.70 -10.55 -20.33
N HIS A 65 11.21 -10.22 -19.12
CA HIS A 65 11.13 -8.82 -18.69
C HIS A 65 12.37 -8.37 -17.93
N ASP A 66 12.77 -7.13 -18.20
CA ASP A 66 13.80 -6.43 -17.45
C ASP A 66 13.36 -6.21 -16.00
N VAL A 67 14.34 -6.14 -15.09
CA VAL A 67 14.13 -5.89 -13.66
C VAL A 67 13.34 -4.59 -13.42
N SER A 68 13.58 -3.56 -14.23
CA SER A 68 12.85 -2.29 -14.18
C SER A 68 11.35 -2.44 -14.48
N GLN A 69 11.00 -3.23 -15.50
CA GLN A 69 9.61 -3.51 -15.87
C GLN A 69 8.89 -4.28 -14.77
N ILE A 70 9.58 -5.27 -14.16
CA ILE A 70 9.04 -6.06 -13.05
C ILE A 70 8.72 -5.18 -11.85
N PHE A 71 9.62 -4.25 -11.50
CA PHE A 71 9.37 -3.30 -10.43
C PHE A 71 8.22 -2.34 -10.77
N LEU A 72 8.14 -1.84 -12.00
CA LEU A 72 7.03 -1.00 -12.43
C LEU A 72 5.67 -1.72 -12.33
N MET A 73 5.59 -2.97 -12.80
CA MET A 73 4.36 -3.79 -12.71
C MET A 73 3.97 -4.03 -11.25
N SER A 74 4.93 -4.44 -10.42
CA SER A 74 4.73 -4.66 -8.99
C SER A 74 4.21 -3.40 -8.30
N MET A 75 4.85 -2.27 -8.57
CA MET A 75 4.46 -0.99 -8.01
C MET A 75 3.06 -0.56 -8.45
N THR A 76 2.72 -0.78 -9.73
CA THR A 76 1.39 -0.45 -10.28
C THR A 76 0.29 -1.23 -9.57
N ILE A 77 0.49 -2.53 -9.34
CA ILE A 77 -0.48 -3.38 -8.65
C ILE A 77 -0.65 -2.93 -7.18
N ILE A 78 0.46 -2.63 -6.50
CA ILE A 78 0.41 -2.11 -5.12
C ILE A 78 -0.29 -0.76 -5.08
N ALA A 79 0.04 0.16 -5.98
CA ALA A 79 -0.62 1.47 -6.07
C ALA A 79 -2.14 1.34 -6.30
N ALA A 80 -2.55 0.47 -7.23
CA ALA A 80 -3.96 0.20 -7.50
C ALA A 80 -4.66 -0.39 -6.27
N SER A 81 -4.03 -1.33 -5.55
CA SER A 81 -4.60 -1.91 -4.34
C SER A 81 -4.75 -0.87 -3.22
N ARG A 82 -3.82 0.09 -3.12
CA ARG A 82 -3.90 1.20 -2.15
C ARG A 82 -5.02 2.16 -2.50
N ILE A 83 -5.11 2.61 -3.75
CA ILE A 83 -6.19 3.52 -4.19
C ILE A 83 -7.55 2.90 -3.92
N THR A 84 -7.73 1.63 -4.28
CA THR A 84 -9.00 0.91 -4.07
C THR A 84 -9.35 0.75 -2.58
N ALA A 85 -8.37 0.58 -1.68
CA ALA A 85 -8.62 0.47 -0.23
C ALA A 85 -9.29 1.71 0.38
N TYR A 86 -9.07 2.89 -0.20
CA TYR A 86 -9.71 4.13 0.23
C TYR A 86 -11.07 4.37 -0.41
N TYR A 87 -11.39 3.67 -1.50
CA TYR A 87 -12.68 3.74 -2.15
C TYR A 87 -13.66 2.69 -1.59
N ASN A 88 -13.29 1.42 -1.65
CA ASN A 88 -14.03 0.30 -1.11
C ASN A 88 -13.04 -0.78 -0.65
N GLU A 89 -13.05 -1.08 0.65
CA GLU A 89 -12.17 -2.08 1.24
C GLU A 89 -12.38 -3.47 0.64
N ASP A 90 -13.61 -3.84 0.27
CA ASP A 90 -13.90 -5.13 -0.38
C ASP A 90 -13.35 -5.17 -1.82
N LEU A 91 -13.33 -4.03 -2.52
CA LEU A 91 -12.67 -3.94 -3.83
C LEU A 91 -11.16 -4.13 -3.70
N SER A 92 -10.54 -3.52 -2.69
CA SER A 92 -9.13 -3.78 -2.39
C SER A 92 -8.91 -5.26 -2.07
N LYS A 93 -9.85 -5.87 -1.31
CA LYS A 93 -9.92 -7.32 -1.00
C LYS A 93 -10.07 -8.22 -2.22
N ASP A 94 -10.37 -7.67 -3.39
CA ASP A 94 -10.41 -8.43 -4.64
C ASP A 94 -9.18 -8.16 -5.52
N VAL A 95 -8.60 -6.96 -5.47
CA VAL A 95 -7.38 -6.60 -6.22
C VAL A 95 -6.13 -7.39 -5.78
N ALA A 96 -5.77 -7.39 -4.50
CA ALA A 96 -4.66 -8.22 -3.98
C ALA A 96 -4.77 -9.78 -4.16
N LYS A 97 -5.86 -10.33 -4.74
CA LYS A 97 -6.29 -11.75 -4.89
C LYS A 97 -5.88 -12.15 -6.26
N LEU A 98 -6.06 -11.21 -7.18
CA LEU A 98 -5.40 -11.20 -8.46
C LEU A 98 -3.88 -11.32 -8.33
N ILE A 99 -3.23 -10.88 -7.24
CA ILE A 99 -1.77 -11.07 -7.09
C ILE A 99 -1.36 -12.55 -7.12
N PRO A 100 -1.75 -13.39 -6.14
CA PRO A 100 -1.41 -14.81 -6.17
C PRO A 100 -2.04 -15.54 -7.35
N PHE A 101 -3.24 -15.15 -7.80
CA PHE A 101 -3.88 -15.79 -8.96
C PHE A 101 -3.17 -15.48 -10.28
N ALA A 102 -2.64 -14.27 -10.47
CA ALA A 102 -1.85 -13.94 -11.65
C ALA A 102 -0.54 -14.73 -11.68
N LEU A 103 0.13 -14.85 -10.52
CA LEU A 103 1.33 -15.68 -10.40
C LEU A 103 1.04 -17.15 -10.71
N LEU A 104 -0.06 -17.69 -10.18
CA LEU A 104 -0.52 -19.06 -10.49
C LEU A 104 -0.90 -19.22 -11.96
N GLY A 105 -1.57 -18.23 -12.55
CA GLY A 105 -1.96 -18.25 -13.97
C GLY A 105 -0.74 -18.34 -14.88
N VAL A 106 0.29 -17.53 -14.63
CA VAL A 106 1.55 -17.61 -15.39
C VAL A 106 2.24 -18.96 -15.18
N PHE A 107 2.28 -19.48 -13.95
CA PHE A 107 2.84 -20.79 -13.64
C PHE A 107 2.16 -21.94 -14.41
N ILE A 108 0.83 -21.91 -14.52
CA ILE A 108 0.05 -22.97 -15.19
C ILE A 108 0.22 -22.91 -16.71
N VAL A 109 0.28 -21.71 -17.30
CA VAL A 109 0.38 -21.53 -18.75
C VAL A 109 1.72 -22.05 -19.29
N ASP A 110 2.82 -21.81 -18.58
CA ASP A 110 4.13 -22.30 -19.00
C ASP A 110 5.03 -22.62 -17.78
N PRO A 111 5.13 -23.90 -17.39
CA PRO A 111 6.01 -24.33 -16.30
C PRO A 111 7.50 -24.10 -16.59
N THR A 112 7.90 -23.85 -17.84
CA THR A 112 9.29 -23.59 -18.25
C THR A 112 9.68 -22.11 -18.17
N TYR A 113 8.75 -21.25 -17.71
CA TYR A 113 9.06 -19.86 -17.36
C TYR A 113 10.15 -19.75 -16.29
N PHE A 114 10.27 -20.76 -15.42
CA PHE A 114 11.27 -20.81 -14.36
C PHE A 114 12.61 -21.33 -14.90
N SER A 115 13.62 -20.47 -14.95
CA SER A 115 15.02 -20.89 -15.09
C SER A 115 15.80 -20.38 -13.89
N TRP A 116 16.46 -21.31 -13.20
CA TRP A 116 17.25 -21.01 -12.01
C TRP A 116 18.42 -20.09 -12.35
N GLU A 117 19.04 -20.28 -13.51
CA GLU A 117 20.18 -19.51 -14.01
C GLU A 117 19.78 -18.05 -14.24
N THR A 118 18.72 -17.81 -15.02
CA THR A 118 18.22 -16.47 -15.31
C THR A 118 17.70 -15.74 -14.07
N THR A 119 17.11 -16.47 -13.13
CA THR A 119 16.66 -15.92 -11.84
C THR A 119 17.84 -15.44 -11.00
N LEU A 120 18.91 -16.24 -10.91
CA LEU A 120 20.10 -15.87 -10.15
C LEU A 120 20.78 -14.64 -10.72
N GLU A 121 20.94 -14.56 -12.05
CA GLU A 121 21.50 -13.38 -12.72
C GLU A 121 20.69 -12.11 -12.42
N LYS A 122 19.35 -12.21 -12.50
CA LYS A 122 18.46 -11.10 -12.15
C LYS A 122 18.59 -10.72 -10.67
N PHE A 123 18.69 -11.69 -9.77
CA PHE A 123 18.87 -11.44 -8.34
C PHE A 123 20.18 -10.70 -8.04
N TYR A 124 21.29 -11.11 -8.67
CA TYR A 124 22.57 -10.41 -8.53
C TYR A 124 22.58 -9.01 -9.13
N SER A 125 21.69 -8.72 -10.07
CA SER A 125 21.51 -7.36 -10.61
C SER A 125 20.65 -6.46 -9.71
N VAL A 126 19.86 -6.98 -8.76
CA VAL A 126 18.98 -6.18 -7.89
C VAL A 126 19.71 -5.01 -7.19
N PRO A 127 20.94 -5.16 -6.65
CA PRO A 127 21.65 -4.07 -6.01
C PRO A 127 21.86 -2.83 -6.91
N SER A 128 22.03 -3.00 -8.23
CA SER A 128 22.16 -1.86 -9.14
C SER A 128 20.86 -1.05 -9.29
N PHE A 129 19.73 -1.62 -8.87
CA PHE A 129 18.42 -0.97 -8.89
C PHE A 129 18.00 -0.39 -7.53
N ILE A 130 18.89 -0.36 -6.51
CA ILE A 130 18.58 0.30 -5.23
C ILE A 130 18.06 1.73 -5.40
N PRO A 131 18.63 2.59 -6.27
CA PRO A 131 18.08 3.93 -6.50
C PRO A 131 16.61 3.90 -6.98
N LEU A 132 16.28 2.97 -7.88
CA LEU A 132 14.93 2.79 -8.39
C LEU A 132 13.98 2.25 -7.31
N ILE A 133 14.44 1.32 -6.48
CA ILE A 133 13.68 0.80 -5.33
C ILE A 133 13.35 1.92 -4.34
N VAL A 134 14.33 2.79 -4.03
CA VAL A 134 14.14 3.97 -3.17
C VAL A 134 13.15 4.96 -3.80
N GLN A 135 13.22 5.17 -5.12
CA GLN A 135 12.25 6.00 -5.84
C GLN A 135 10.82 5.45 -5.72
N TYR A 136 10.63 4.13 -5.78
CA TYR A 136 9.32 3.53 -5.56
C TYR A 136 8.85 3.62 -4.10
N LEU A 137 9.75 3.50 -3.11
CA LEU A 137 9.41 3.76 -1.72
C LEU A 137 8.88 5.19 -1.53
N LEU A 138 9.58 6.19 -2.07
CA LEU A 138 9.15 7.59 -2.02
C LEU A 138 7.81 7.79 -2.73
N SER A 139 7.60 7.12 -3.86
CA SER A 139 6.35 7.17 -4.62
C SER A 139 5.17 6.62 -3.81
N ILE A 140 5.34 5.52 -3.06
CA ILE A 140 4.32 4.98 -2.15
C ILE A 140 4.00 5.98 -1.04
N VAL A 141 5.02 6.61 -0.45
CA VAL A 141 4.81 7.62 0.61
C VAL A 141 3.99 8.80 0.09
N VAL A 142 4.33 9.33 -1.08
CA VAL A 142 3.59 10.42 -1.72
C VAL A 142 2.16 9.99 -2.05
N LEU A 143 1.98 8.81 -2.64
CA LEU A 143 0.66 8.28 -2.98
C LEU A 143 -0.23 8.16 -1.73
N GLU A 144 0.30 7.58 -0.66
CA GLU A 144 -0.42 7.41 0.60
C GLU A 144 -0.85 8.76 1.19
N PHE A 145 0.03 9.75 1.14
CA PHE A 145 -0.25 11.10 1.62
C PHE A 145 -1.36 11.78 0.81
N VAL A 146 -1.26 11.71 -0.53
CA VAL A 146 -2.27 12.28 -1.44
C VAL A 146 -3.63 11.65 -1.19
N ILE A 147 -3.71 10.32 -1.12
CA ILE A 147 -5.00 9.63 -0.91
C ILE A 147 -5.60 9.99 0.45
N ARG A 148 -4.80 10.10 1.52
CA ARG A 148 -5.28 10.54 2.84
C ARG A 148 -5.86 11.94 2.83
N ILE A 149 -5.20 12.88 2.14
CA ILE A 149 -5.70 14.25 1.98
C ILE A 149 -7.06 14.20 1.26
N VAL A 150 -7.15 13.52 0.11
CA VAL A 150 -8.38 13.41 -0.67
C VAL A 150 -9.51 12.78 0.16
N TYR A 151 -9.21 11.71 0.90
CA TYR A 151 -10.17 11.05 1.78
C TYR A 151 -10.70 11.99 2.88
N ASN A 152 -9.81 12.72 3.55
CA ASN A 152 -10.19 13.66 4.60
C ASN A 152 -11.01 14.84 4.04
N LEU A 153 -10.64 15.39 2.88
CA LEU A 153 -11.42 16.44 2.21
C LEU A 153 -12.83 15.96 1.85
N ARG A 154 -12.96 14.77 1.27
CA ARG A 154 -14.26 14.17 0.94
C ARG A 154 -15.13 14.01 2.19
N ASN A 155 -14.56 13.49 3.28
CA ASN A 155 -15.31 13.28 4.52
C ASN A 155 -15.76 14.61 5.15
N ALA A 156 -14.92 15.64 5.11
CA ALA A 156 -15.26 16.97 5.62
C ALA A 156 -16.42 17.62 4.83
N LEU A 157 -16.45 17.46 3.51
CA LEU A 157 -17.53 17.94 2.65
C LEU A 157 -18.85 17.19 2.91
N PHE A 158 -18.82 15.85 3.00
CA PHE A 158 -20.01 15.05 3.26
C PHE A 158 -20.64 15.32 4.64
N LEU A 159 -19.82 15.50 5.69
CA LEU A 159 -20.31 15.85 7.03
C LEU A 159 -20.94 17.24 7.09
N LYS A 160 -20.47 18.18 6.25
CA LYS A 160 -21.06 19.52 6.14
C LYS A 160 -22.46 19.49 5.48
N SER A 161 -22.71 18.53 4.58
CA SER A 161 -24.01 18.33 3.93
C SER A 161 -25.09 17.84 4.90
N SER A 162 -24.79 16.81 5.71
CA SER A 162 -25.77 16.21 6.63
C SER A 162 -26.16 17.13 7.79
N LYS A 163 -25.26 18.02 8.23
CA LYS A 163 -25.57 19.01 9.27
C LYS A 163 -26.50 20.13 8.79
N LYS A 164 -26.60 20.33 7.48
CA LYS A 164 -27.47 21.35 6.87
C LYS A 164 -28.92 20.88 6.77
N GLU A 165 -29.17 19.57 6.65
CA GLU A 165 -30.52 18.99 6.60
C GLU A 165 -31.19 18.79 7.97
N LYS A 166 -30.43 18.80 9.07
CA LYS A 166 -30.97 18.66 10.44
C LYS A 166 -31.16 20.00 11.17
N GLY A 167 -31.00 21.12 10.44
CA GLY A 167 -31.03 22.47 10.99
C GLY A 167 -32.17 23.35 10.47
N ASP A 168 -33.09 22.79 9.66
CA ASP A 168 -34.33 23.43 9.22
C ASP A 168 -35.53 22.81 9.95
#